data_AF-A0A6P6FR91-F1
#
_entry.id   AF-A0A6P6FR91-F1
#
_cell.length_a   1.000
_cell.length_b   1.000
_cell.length_c   1.000
_cell.angle_alpha   90.00
_cell.angle_beta   90.00
_cell.angle_gamma   90.00
#
_symmetry.space_group_name_H-M   'P 1'
#
loop_
_entity.id
_entity.type
_entity.pdbx_description
1 polymer ?
#
loop_
_entity_poly.entity_id
_entity_poly.type
_entity_poly.pdbx_seq_one_letter_code
_entity_poly.pdbx_strand_id
1 'polypeptide(L)'
;MDQNLMEDQISMTVDDDEILNYGSETDEEVHSKIGSHLFEVFAQIGMVSVGEGSMEHEETKRSFLLGMGLVSKDTNIVAINKIKPNFSLTRQAKVKSFQIFSEAVTEKCGGDANIKHAWYGGSRDEICGIVSHGFSSCATNAKQDFHGVGVQLFPVKLSIDGALSSVADESGVRHILLCRVIIGKPEVVKSSKQFHPSSNEFDSGVDNLLFPRKYIIWNAFINSHIFPEYVISFKSPCLKEFQRKQAGNALKPLKPPKSPWISFPTLISILSEILPPKKSSEIVKCHNEFRAKKIRRMQLVQKVRTIAGDKLLDAVIKSINNIRKKS
;
A
#
# COMPACT_ATOMS: atom_id res chain seq x y z
N MET A 1 -20.68 5.08 79.14
CA MET A 1 -20.26 4.70 77.78
C MET A 1 -19.04 5.54 77.49
N ASP A 2 -17.87 5.18 78.02
CA ASP A 2 -16.97 4.14 77.48
C ASP A 2 -16.69 4.37 75.99
N GLN A 3 -15.48 4.46 75.45
CA GLN A 3 -14.10 4.23 75.92
C GLN A 3 -13.21 4.91 74.85
N ASN A 4 -12.24 5.76 75.21
CA ASN A 4 -10.80 5.48 75.30
C ASN A 4 -10.04 5.14 73.99
N LEU A 5 -8.93 5.88 73.80
CA LEU A 5 -7.61 5.57 73.19
C LEU A 5 -7.15 6.76 72.30
N MET A 6 -6.53 7.83 72.82
CA MET A 6 -5.12 7.98 73.27
C MET A 6 -4.11 7.29 72.34
N GLU A 7 -3.36 8.08 71.55
CA GLU A 7 -1.92 8.42 71.74
C GLU A 7 -1.01 7.27 71.25
N ASP A 8 0.10 7.42 70.53
CA ASP A 8 1.01 8.55 70.43
C ASP A 8 1.95 8.43 69.20
N GLN A 9 2.76 9.45 69.03
CA GLN A 9 3.70 9.79 67.96
C GLN A 9 4.91 8.83 67.72
N ILE A 10 5.66 9.11 66.63
CA ILE A 10 7.15 9.29 66.53
C ILE A 10 7.91 8.46 65.44
N SER A 11 8.68 9.22 64.62
CA SER A 11 10.04 9.00 64.06
C SER A 11 10.32 8.28 62.73
N MET A 12 11.26 8.94 62.03
CA MET A 12 12.10 8.66 60.85
C MET A 12 12.86 7.32 60.87
N THR A 13 13.22 6.80 59.69
CA THR A 13 14.61 6.79 59.11
C THR A 13 14.60 6.40 57.62
N VAL A 14 15.54 6.96 56.87
CA VAL A 14 15.92 6.61 55.49
C VAL A 14 16.91 5.44 55.56
N ASP A 15 16.79 4.47 54.66
CA ASP A 15 17.89 3.57 54.29
C ASP A 15 18.05 3.56 52.76
N ASP A 16 19.30 3.75 52.35
CA ASP A 16 19.83 3.88 51.00
C ASP A 16 20.03 2.53 50.29
N ASP A 17 20.16 2.63 48.96
CA ASP A 17 20.87 1.73 48.06
C ASP A 17 20.28 0.33 47.76
N GLU A 18 19.45 0.27 46.71
CA GLU A 18 19.55 -0.82 45.74
C GLU A 18 19.75 -0.24 44.33
N ILE A 19 21.02 -0.15 43.94
CA ILE A 19 21.44 0.14 42.57
C ILE A 19 20.91 -0.99 41.70
N LEU A 20 19.79 -0.75 41.01
CA LEU A 20 19.32 -1.60 39.93
C LEU A 20 20.40 -1.58 38.84
N ASN A 21 21.14 -2.68 38.78
CA ASN A 21 22.08 -3.03 37.74
C ASN A 21 21.38 -2.91 36.38
N TYR A 22 21.52 -1.77 35.73
CA TYR A 22 21.17 -1.58 34.32
C TYR A 22 22.19 -2.38 33.51
N GLY A 23 22.00 -3.70 33.48
CA GLY A 23 22.67 -4.57 32.53
C GLY A 23 22.36 -4.02 31.15
N SER A 24 23.40 -3.53 30.47
CA SER A 24 23.35 -3.16 29.05
C SER A 24 23.04 -4.42 28.25
N GLU A 25 21.76 -4.75 28.11
CA GLU A 25 21.30 -5.74 27.15
C GLU A 25 21.80 -5.28 25.78
N THR A 26 22.66 -6.08 25.17
CA THR A 26 23.20 -5.77 23.85
C THR A 26 22.06 -5.85 22.82
N ASP A 27 22.13 -5.04 21.76
CA ASP A 27 21.11 -5.02 20.71
C ASP A 27 20.82 -6.41 20.13
N GLU A 28 21.79 -7.33 20.17
CA GLU A 28 21.65 -8.72 19.72
C GLU A 28 20.76 -9.58 20.64
N GLU A 29 20.84 -9.44 21.96
CA GLU A 29 19.97 -10.15 22.91
C GLU A 29 18.53 -9.63 22.85
N VAL A 30 18.36 -8.31 22.71
CA VAL A 30 17.04 -7.67 22.54
C VAL A 30 16.40 -8.12 21.22
N HIS A 31 17.16 -8.17 20.13
CA HIS A 31 16.67 -8.70 18.84
C HIS A 31 16.32 -10.19 18.91
N SER A 32 17.08 -10.99 19.66
CA SER A 32 16.80 -12.41 19.90
C SER A 32 15.49 -12.62 20.67
N LYS A 33 15.26 -11.86 21.75
CA LYS A 33 14.01 -11.89 22.55
C LYS A 33 12.79 -11.40 21.77
N ILE A 34 12.92 -10.35 20.96
CA ILE A 34 11.85 -9.87 20.08
C ILE A 34 11.55 -10.92 18.99
N GLY A 35 12.61 -11.54 18.43
CA GLY A 35 12.49 -12.66 17.50
C GLY A 35 11.73 -13.85 18.10
N SER A 36 12.05 -14.27 19.31
CA SER A 36 11.35 -15.38 19.99
C SER A 36 9.88 -15.05 20.27
N HIS A 37 9.57 -13.82 20.69
CA HIS A 37 8.20 -13.39 20.94
C HIS A 37 7.37 -13.31 19.64
N LEU A 38 7.98 -12.93 18.50
CA LEU A 38 7.34 -12.91 17.18
C LEU A 38 6.87 -14.31 16.74
N PHE A 39 7.70 -15.34 16.93
CA PHE A 39 7.32 -16.72 16.64
C PHE A 39 6.25 -17.25 17.60
N GLU A 40 6.27 -16.78 18.85
CA GLU A 40 5.30 -17.18 19.86
C GLU A 40 3.88 -16.69 19.50
N VAL A 41 3.72 -15.43 19.09
CA VAL A 41 2.41 -14.88 18.67
C VAL A 41 1.82 -15.67 17.49
N PHE A 42 2.62 -15.98 16.48
CA PHE A 42 2.17 -16.78 15.33
C PHE A 42 1.81 -18.21 15.71
N ALA A 43 2.58 -18.84 16.60
CA ALA A 43 2.25 -20.16 17.11
C ALA A 43 0.93 -20.15 17.92
N GLN A 44 0.72 -19.14 18.77
CA GLN A 44 -0.49 -18.97 19.58
C GLN A 44 -1.77 -18.82 18.72
N ILE A 45 -1.66 -18.23 17.53
CA ILE A 45 -2.79 -18.13 16.58
C ILE A 45 -2.81 -19.28 15.55
N GLY A 46 -2.08 -20.36 15.82
CA GLY A 46 -2.19 -21.60 15.06
C GLY A 46 -1.46 -21.57 13.72
N MET A 47 -0.36 -20.84 13.63
CA MET A 47 0.58 -20.97 12.53
C MET A 47 1.71 -21.93 12.91
N VAL A 48 2.34 -22.54 11.91
CA VAL A 48 3.53 -23.36 12.10
C VAL A 48 4.59 -22.95 11.10
N SER A 49 5.81 -22.78 11.60
CA SER A 49 6.97 -22.50 10.76
C SER A 49 7.17 -23.65 9.75
N VAL A 50 7.31 -23.28 8.49
CA VAL A 50 7.65 -24.21 7.41
C VAL A 50 9.16 -24.37 7.41
N GLY A 51 9.64 -25.61 7.62
CA GLY A 51 11.06 -25.89 7.73
C GLY A 51 11.84 -25.47 6.48
N GLU A 52 12.94 -24.75 6.69
CA GLU A 52 13.85 -24.35 5.61
C GLU A 52 14.38 -25.59 4.87
N GLY A 53 14.49 -25.50 3.54
CA GLY A 53 14.88 -26.62 2.67
C GLY A 53 13.75 -27.60 2.33
N SER A 54 12.58 -27.51 2.95
CA SER A 54 11.40 -28.27 2.50
C SER A 54 10.92 -27.78 1.13
N MET A 55 10.27 -28.67 0.36
CA MET A 55 9.72 -28.31 -0.96
C MET A 55 8.74 -27.13 -0.88
N GLU A 56 7.86 -27.15 0.12
CA GLU A 56 6.88 -26.09 0.39
C GLU A 56 7.56 -24.74 0.70
N HIS A 57 8.61 -24.76 1.52
CA HIS A 57 9.41 -23.58 1.82
C HIS A 57 10.07 -23.02 0.54
N GLU A 58 10.74 -23.87 -0.24
CA GLU A 58 11.47 -23.45 -1.42
C GLU A 58 10.56 -22.95 -2.54
N GLU A 59 9.38 -23.54 -2.72
CA GLU A 59 8.38 -23.06 -3.69
C GLU A 59 7.81 -21.70 -3.29
N THR A 60 7.45 -21.53 -2.02
CA THR A 60 6.91 -20.26 -1.50
C THR A 60 7.96 -19.15 -1.55
N LYS A 61 9.18 -19.46 -1.10
CA LYS A 61 10.36 -18.56 -1.16
C LYS A 61 10.65 -18.14 -2.59
N ARG A 62 10.73 -19.10 -3.53
CA ARG A 62 10.98 -18.83 -4.95
C ARG A 62 9.88 -17.96 -5.55
N SER A 63 8.61 -18.31 -5.33
CA SER A 63 7.46 -17.54 -5.84
C SER A 63 7.49 -16.10 -5.35
N PHE A 64 7.72 -15.90 -4.04
CA PHE A 64 7.83 -14.57 -3.45
C PHE A 64 8.99 -13.77 -4.03
N LEU A 65 10.21 -14.32 -4.06
CA LEU A 65 11.40 -13.62 -4.55
C LEU A 65 11.32 -13.32 -6.05
N LEU A 66 10.74 -14.22 -6.87
CA LEU A 66 10.53 -13.95 -8.30
C LEU A 66 9.64 -12.72 -8.51
N GLY A 67 8.56 -12.58 -7.73
CA GLY A 67 7.68 -11.41 -7.81
C GLY A 67 8.28 -10.12 -7.24
N MET A 68 9.34 -10.22 -6.42
CA MET A 68 10.08 -9.06 -5.88
C MET A 68 11.01 -8.44 -6.94
N GLY A 69 11.25 -9.14 -8.05
CA GLY A 69 12.00 -8.65 -9.19
C GLY A 69 13.42 -8.19 -8.80
N LEU A 70 13.78 -6.97 -9.16
CA LEU A 70 15.12 -6.42 -8.89
C LEU A 70 15.44 -6.29 -7.40
N VAL A 71 14.43 -6.14 -6.55
CA VAL A 71 14.60 -5.97 -5.09
C VAL A 71 14.83 -7.31 -4.39
N SER A 72 14.64 -8.43 -5.09
CA SER A 72 14.79 -9.79 -4.52
C SER A 72 16.20 -10.05 -3.97
N LYS A 73 17.24 -9.49 -4.60
CA LYS A 73 18.65 -9.66 -4.18
C LYS A 73 18.94 -9.11 -2.79
N ASP A 74 18.24 -8.03 -2.41
CA ASP A 74 18.38 -7.35 -1.14
C ASP A 74 17.24 -7.71 -0.17
N THR A 75 16.47 -8.77 -0.48
CA THR A 75 15.33 -9.22 0.32
C THR A 75 15.70 -10.50 1.05
N ASN A 76 15.72 -10.43 2.38
CA ASN A 76 15.93 -11.58 3.24
C ASN A 76 14.58 -12.12 3.74
N ILE A 77 14.29 -13.39 3.51
CA ILE A 77 13.13 -14.05 4.12
C ILE A 77 13.54 -14.48 5.53
N VAL A 78 12.79 -14.00 6.52
CA VAL A 78 13.02 -14.30 7.94
C VAL A 78 12.30 -15.58 8.35
N ALA A 79 11.06 -15.76 7.88
CA ALA A 79 10.27 -16.95 8.17
C ALA A 79 9.14 -17.13 7.16
N ILE A 80 8.75 -18.38 6.95
CA ILE A 80 7.52 -18.75 6.25
C ILE A 80 6.69 -19.56 7.22
N ASN A 81 5.48 -19.10 7.52
CA ASN A 81 4.58 -19.73 8.47
C ASN A 81 3.31 -20.19 7.74
N LYS A 82 2.96 -21.46 7.88
CA LYS A 82 1.71 -22.04 7.35
C LYS A 82 0.60 -21.88 8.36
N ILE A 83 -0.57 -21.46 7.89
CA ILE A 83 -1.78 -21.32 8.70
C ILE A 83 -2.45 -22.70 8.79
N LYS A 84 -2.51 -23.30 10.00
CA LYS A 84 -3.10 -24.63 10.16
C LYS A 84 -4.63 -24.57 10.01
N PRO A 85 -5.25 -25.27 9.04
CA PRO A 85 -6.70 -25.22 8.84
C PRO A 85 -7.50 -25.80 10.03
N ASN A 86 -6.93 -26.80 10.72
CA ASN A 86 -7.60 -27.52 11.80
C ASN A 86 -7.36 -26.93 13.20
N PHE A 87 -6.79 -25.73 13.29
CA PHE A 87 -6.45 -25.11 14.58
C PHE A 87 -7.66 -24.84 15.47
N SER A 88 -8.82 -24.52 14.89
CA SER A 88 -10.08 -24.31 15.62
C SER A 88 -11.29 -24.70 14.77
N LEU A 89 -12.43 -24.95 15.42
CA LEU A 89 -13.69 -25.23 14.72
C LEU A 89 -14.07 -24.09 13.76
N THR A 90 -13.88 -22.85 14.17
CA THR A 90 -14.12 -21.67 13.33
C THR A 90 -13.23 -21.67 12.09
N ARG A 91 -11.96 -22.08 12.21
CA ARG A 91 -11.06 -22.15 11.04
C ARG A 91 -11.42 -23.29 10.10
N GLN A 92 -11.81 -24.45 10.64
CA GLN A 92 -12.36 -25.54 9.83
C GLN A 92 -13.63 -25.10 9.07
N ALA A 93 -14.51 -24.34 9.72
CA ALA A 93 -15.70 -23.78 9.09
C ALA A 93 -15.34 -22.78 7.97
N LYS A 94 -14.31 -21.94 8.16
CA LYS A 94 -13.80 -21.04 7.10
C LYS A 94 -13.26 -21.80 5.90
N VAL A 95 -12.51 -22.90 6.11
CA VAL A 95 -12.03 -23.78 5.03
C VAL A 95 -13.21 -24.36 4.25
N LYS A 96 -14.19 -24.92 4.96
CA LYS A 96 -15.40 -25.50 4.34
C LYS A 96 -16.21 -24.43 3.60
N SER A 97 -16.33 -23.23 4.16
CA SER A 97 -17.01 -22.11 3.51
C SER A 97 -16.32 -21.76 2.19
N PHE A 98 -14.99 -21.61 2.18
CA PHE A 98 -14.24 -21.35 0.95
C PHE A 98 -14.45 -22.47 -0.10
N GLN A 99 -14.46 -23.74 0.32
CA GLN A 99 -14.75 -24.87 -0.57
C GLN A 99 -16.16 -24.77 -1.19
N ILE A 100 -17.18 -24.52 -0.37
CA ILE A 100 -18.57 -24.37 -0.83
C ILE A 100 -18.69 -23.22 -1.84
N PHE A 101 -18.10 -22.06 -1.55
CA PHE A 101 -18.13 -20.94 -2.49
C PHE A 101 -17.32 -21.21 -3.76
N SER A 102 -16.21 -21.94 -3.66
CA SER A 102 -15.44 -22.39 -4.83
C SER A 102 -16.29 -23.29 -5.73
N GLU A 103 -17.03 -24.23 -5.17
CA GLU A 103 -17.93 -25.11 -5.93
C GLU A 103 -19.05 -24.31 -6.59
N ALA A 104 -19.70 -23.41 -5.86
CA ALA A 104 -20.77 -22.57 -6.40
C ALA A 104 -20.30 -21.66 -7.56
N VAL A 105 -19.10 -21.07 -7.44
CA VAL A 105 -18.52 -20.25 -8.52
C VAL A 105 -18.08 -21.12 -9.70
N THR A 106 -17.59 -22.34 -9.45
CA THR A 106 -17.25 -23.31 -10.51
C THR A 106 -18.49 -23.63 -11.34
N GLU A 107 -19.62 -23.94 -10.71
CA GLU A 107 -20.89 -24.22 -11.40
C GLU A 107 -21.37 -22.99 -12.20
N LYS A 108 -21.36 -21.81 -11.56
CA LYS A 108 -21.74 -20.54 -12.20
C LYS A 108 -20.88 -20.20 -13.42
N CYS A 109 -19.58 -20.48 -13.38
CA CYS A 109 -18.60 -20.04 -14.39
C CYS A 109 -18.30 -21.10 -15.46
N GLY A 110 -19.14 -22.13 -15.61
CA GLY A 110 -18.98 -23.14 -16.66
C GLY A 110 -17.87 -24.16 -16.38
N GLY A 111 -17.59 -24.45 -15.11
CA GLY A 111 -16.69 -25.52 -14.69
C GLY A 111 -15.33 -25.07 -14.15
N ASP A 112 -15.06 -23.75 -14.04
CA ASP A 112 -13.82 -23.22 -13.45
C ASP A 112 -14.09 -22.00 -12.57
N ALA A 113 -13.79 -22.11 -11.27
CA ALA A 113 -13.86 -20.98 -10.33
C ALA A 113 -12.70 -19.97 -10.49
N ASN A 114 -11.76 -20.22 -11.40
CA ASN A 114 -10.61 -19.37 -11.67
C ASN A 114 -9.84 -19.03 -10.37
N ILE A 115 -9.51 -20.07 -9.60
CA ILE A 115 -8.82 -19.89 -8.32
C ILE A 115 -7.36 -19.54 -8.58
N LYS A 116 -6.88 -18.47 -7.95
CA LYS A 116 -5.50 -17.99 -8.05
C LYS A 116 -4.86 -17.87 -6.67
N HIS A 117 -3.54 -17.98 -6.64
CA HIS A 117 -2.78 -17.47 -5.50
C HIS A 117 -2.54 -15.97 -5.67
N ALA A 118 -2.62 -15.22 -4.58
CA ALA A 118 -2.37 -13.77 -4.57
C ALA A 118 -1.81 -13.29 -3.22
N TRP A 119 -1.12 -12.16 -3.26
CA TRP A 119 -0.45 -11.54 -2.13
C TRP A 119 -1.29 -10.43 -1.51
N TYR A 120 -1.34 -10.39 -0.18
CA TYR A 120 -1.90 -9.28 0.59
C TYR A 120 -0.86 -8.74 1.59
N GLY A 121 -0.51 -7.47 1.48
CA GLY A 121 0.39 -6.80 2.43
C GLY A 121 -0.38 -5.96 3.42
N GLY A 122 0.01 -6.01 4.70
CA GLY A 122 -0.59 -5.23 5.77
C GLY A 122 0.38 -5.03 6.93
N SER A 123 -0.12 -4.52 8.05
CA SER A 123 0.65 -4.52 9.31
C SER A 123 0.67 -5.92 9.93
N ARG A 124 1.58 -6.15 10.87
CA ARG A 124 1.63 -7.39 11.66
C ARG A 124 0.28 -7.67 12.34
N ASP A 125 -0.24 -6.67 13.04
CA ASP A 125 -1.46 -6.82 13.84
C ASP A 125 -2.69 -7.04 12.95
N GLU A 126 -2.72 -6.41 11.77
CA GLU A 126 -3.74 -6.66 10.75
C GLU A 126 -3.68 -8.10 10.23
N ILE A 127 -2.48 -8.61 9.91
CA ILE A 127 -2.30 -10.00 9.46
C ILE A 127 -2.70 -10.99 10.55
N CYS A 128 -2.32 -10.75 11.81
CA CYS A 128 -2.77 -11.56 12.94
C CYS A 128 -4.31 -11.52 13.07
N GLY A 129 -4.91 -10.34 12.95
CA GLY A 129 -6.35 -10.16 12.96
C GLY A 129 -7.05 -10.94 11.84
N ILE A 130 -6.51 -10.91 10.62
CA ILE A 130 -7.04 -11.68 9.48
C ILE A 130 -6.98 -13.18 9.75
N VAL A 131 -5.88 -13.66 10.32
CA VAL A 131 -5.69 -15.11 10.53
C VAL A 131 -6.55 -15.66 11.68
N SER A 132 -6.81 -14.83 12.69
CA SER A 132 -7.70 -15.17 13.80
C SER A 132 -9.18 -15.00 13.40
N HIS A 133 -9.54 -13.85 12.85
CA HIS A 133 -10.94 -13.41 12.74
C HIS A 133 -11.45 -13.34 11.30
N GLY A 134 -10.57 -13.32 10.30
CA GLY A 134 -10.92 -13.15 8.88
C GLY A 134 -10.72 -11.71 8.44
N PHE A 135 -10.92 -11.45 7.15
CA PHE A 135 -10.83 -10.08 6.63
C PHE A 135 -11.97 -9.24 7.19
N SER A 136 -11.63 -8.05 7.69
CA SER A 136 -12.61 -7.09 8.20
C SER A 136 -12.58 -5.82 7.36
N SER A 137 -13.76 -5.28 7.04
CA SER A 137 -13.88 -4.03 6.29
C SER A 137 -13.56 -2.79 7.15
N CYS A 138 -13.26 -2.95 8.44
CA CYS A 138 -13.25 -1.86 9.42
C CYS A 138 -11.98 -0.99 9.39
N ALA A 139 -10.95 -1.33 8.60
CA ALA A 139 -9.63 -0.75 8.72
C ALA A 139 -9.06 -0.06 7.45
N THR A 140 -9.86 0.23 6.42
CA THR A 140 -9.34 0.97 5.25
C THR A 140 -9.37 2.49 5.49
N ASN A 141 -8.50 2.95 6.39
CA ASN A 141 -8.06 4.37 6.42
C ASN A 141 -7.02 4.68 5.33
N ALA A 142 -6.74 3.73 4.43
CA ALA A 142 -5.90 3.94 3.28
C ALA A 142 -6.67 4.73 2.22
N LYS A 143 -6.12 5.90 1.85
CA LYS A 143 -6.42 6.71 0.66
C LYS A 143 -7.33 5.98 -0.30
N GLN A 144 -8.56 6.47 -0.44
CA GLN A 144 -9.58 5.95 -1.33
C GLN A 144 -9.05 5.88 -2.76
N ASP A 145 -8.37 4.79 -3.08
CA ASP A 145 -8.00 4.47 -4.44
C ASP A 145 -9.31 4.34 -5.18
N PHE A 146 -9.40 5.03 -6.31
CA PHE A 146 -10.65 5.10 -7.03
C PHE A 146 -11.14 3.73 -7.54
N HIS A 147 -10.59 2.57 -7.20
CA HIS A 147 -10.93 1.29 -7.86
C HIS A 147 -11.85 0.41 -7.02
N GLY A 148 -12.92 1.00 -6.48
CA GLY A 148 -13.92 0.32 -5.68
C GLY A 148 -13.51 0.03 -4.23
N VAL A 149 -14.50 -0.34 -3.40
CA VAL A 149 -14.36 -0.64 -1.97
C VAL A 149 -14.32 -2.16 -1.79
N GLY A 150 -13.13 -2.67 -1.48
CA GLY A 150 -12.86 -4.09 -1.33
C GLY A 150 -11.40 -4.35 -0.95
N VAL A 151 -11.06 -5.61 -0.76
CA VAL A 151 -9.68 -6.04 -0.49
C VAL A 151 -8.93 -6.14 -1.81
N GLN A 152 -7.79 -5.46 -1.91
CA GLN A 152 -6.89 -5.54 -3.05
C GLN A 152 -5.83 -6.62 -2.80
N LEU A 153 -5.70 -7.58 -3.73
CA LEU A 153 -4.65 -8.59 -3.72
C LEU A 153 -3.83 -8.53 -5.01
N PHE A 154 -2.57 -8.90 -4.92
CA PHE A 154 -1.63 -8.81 -6.05
C PHE A 154 -1.30 -10.21 -6.59
N PRO A 155 -1.32 -10.45 -7.92
CA PRO A 155 -0.92 -11.72 -8.51
C PRO A 155 0.46 -12.18 -8.04
N VAL A 156 0.71 -13.50 -8.03
CA VAL A 156 1.97 -14.06 -7.49
C VAL A 156 3.25 -13.46 -8.09
N LYS A 157 3.22 -13.09 -9.38
CA LYS A 157 4.33 -12.48 -10.12
C LYS A 157 4.60 -11.02 -9.74
N LEU A 158 3.75 -10.42 -8.91
CA LEU A 158 3.78 -9.02 -8.51
C LEU A 158 3.84 -8.90 -6.96
N SER A 159 4.54 -9.82 -6.29
CA SER A 159 4.73 -9.75 -4.83
C SER A 159 5.33 -8.42 -4.37
N ILE A 160 6.10 -7.73 -5.23
CA ILE A 160 6.62 -6.39 -4.94
C ILE A 160 5.51 -5.38 -4.61
N ASP A 161 4.36 -5.43 -5.29
CA ASP A 161 3.25 -4.51 -5.03
C ASP A 161 2.61 -4.81 -3.65
N GLY A 162 2.45 -6.08 -3.29
CA GLY A 162 1.99 -6.47 -1.96
C GLY A 162 3.01 -6.16 -0.86
N ALA A 163 4.30 -6.34 -1.13
CA ALA A 163 5.37 -5.98 -0.21
C ALA A 163 5.39 -4.47 0.05
N LEU A 164 5.14 -3.64 -0.96
CA LEU A 164 5.03 -2.18 -0.82
C LEU A 164 3.83 -1.74 0.04
N SER A 165 2.77 -2.54 0.10
CA SER A 165 1.61 -2.32 0.98
C SER A 165 1.82 -2.80 2.42
N SER A 166 2.86 -3.60 2.69
CA SER A 166 3.19 -4.03 4.06
C SER A 166 3.73 -2.89 4.92
N VAL A 167 3.62 -3.04 6.24
CA VAL A 167 4.24 -2.14 7.22
C VAL A 167 5.36 -2.88 7.94
N ALA A 168 6.52 -2.25 8.05
CA ALA A 168 7.62 -2.81 8.84
C ALA A 168 7.35 -2.59 10.33
N ASP A 169 7.58 -3.60 11.14
CA ASP A 169 7.55 -3.51 12.60
C ASP A 169 8.79 -2.80 13.16
N GLU A 170 8.87 -2.72 14.49
CA GLU A 170 9.98 -2.11 15.23
C GLU A 170 11.34 -2.74 14.91
N SER A 171 11.36 -4.03 14.56
CA SER A 171 12.58 -4.78 14.18
C SER A 171 12.93 -4.67 12.69
N GLY A 172 12.11 -3.91 11.93
CA GLY A 172 12.23 -3.75 10.49
C GLY A 172 11.69 -4.92 9.67
N VAL A 173 11.04 -5.91 10.31
CA VAL A 173 10.41 -7.06 9.63
C VAL A 173 9.07 -6.64 9.07
N ARG A 174 8.79 -7.10 7.86
CA ARG A 174 7.52 -6.91 7.15
C ARG A 174 6.83 -8.26 7.02
N HIS A 175 5.51 -8.24 6.97
CA HIS A 175 4.71 -9.45 6.81
C HIS A 175 3.78 -9.31 5.60
N ILE A 176 3.60 -10.41 4.88
CA ILE A 176 2.70 -10.51 3.74
C ILE A 176 1.99 -11.87 3.77
N LEU A 177 0.72 -11.89 3.38
CA LEU A 177 -0.09 -13.10 3.27
C LEU A 177 -0.06 -13.64 1.85
N LEU A 178 0.13 -14.94 1.71
CA LEU A 178 -0.24 -15.69 0.52
C LEU A 178 -1.65 -16.26 0.71
N CYS A 179 -2.56 -15.91 -0.18
CA CYS A 179 -3.95 -16.35 -0.14
C CYS A 179 -4.29 -17.15 -1.40
N ARG A 180 -5.15 -18.16 -1.26
CA ARG A 180 -5.99 -18.65 -2.37
C ARG A 180 -7.19 -17.72 -2.52
N VAL A 181 -7.50 -17.37 -3.75
CA VAL A 181 -8.53 -16.39 -4.09
C VAL A 181 -9.39 -16.92 -5.21
N ILE A 182 -10.70 -16.96 -5.00
CA ILE A 182 -11.69 -17.24 -6.03
C ILE A 182 -11.85 -15.98 -6.87
N ILE A 183 -11.35 -15.99 -8.11
CA ILE A 183 -11.50 -14.84 -9.02
C ILE A 183 -12.83 -14.92 -9.78
N GLY A 184 -13.31 -16.13 -10.09
CA GLY A 184 -14.50 -16.35 -10.92
C GLY A 184 -14.41 -15.61 -12.25
N LYS A 185 -15.51 -14.99 -12.66
CA LYS A 185 -15.58 -14.09 -13.80
C LYS A 185 -15.27 -12.65 -13.37
N PRO A 186 -14.11 -12.09 -13.74
CA PRO A 186 -13.75 -10.75 -13.31
C PRO A 186 -14.36 -9.66 -14.20
N GLU A 187 -14.63 -8.49 -13.63
CA GLU A 187 -14.94 -7.26 -14.36
C GLU A 187 -13.80 -6.25 -14.31
N VAL A 188 -13.71 -5.37 -15.30
CA VAL A 188 -12.73 -4.27 -15.28
C VAL A 188 -13.24 -3.12 -14.43
N VAL A 189 -12.55 -2.84 -13.32
CA VAL A 189 -12.90 -1.75 -12.41
C VAL A 189 -12.09 -0.51 -12.76
N LYS A 190 -12.71 0.44 -13.46
CA LYS A 190 -12.14 1.77 -13.75
C LYS A 190 -12.64 2.77 -12.73
N SER A 191 -11.74 3.36 -11.95
CA SER A 191 -11.97 4.52 -11.09
C SER A 191 -13.44 4.74 -10.59
N SER A 192 -14.04 3.74 -9.93
CA SER A 192 -15.40 3.68 -9.38
C SER A 192 -15.46 3.62 -7.84
N LYS A 193 -16.59 3.99 -7.23
CA LYS A 193 -16.89 3.81 -5.79
C LYS A 193 -17.64 2.49 -5.50
N GLN A 194 -17.69 1.60 -6.48
CA GLN A 194 -18.38 0.31 -6.42
C GLN A 194 -17.88 -0.57 -5.26
N PHE A 195 -18.79 -1.25 -4.55
CA PHE A 195 -18.46 -2.12 -3.40
C PHE A 195 -19.02 -3.55 -3.51
N HIS A 196 -19.65 -3.86 -4.64
CA HIS A 196 -20.18 -5.15 -5.05
C HIS A 196 -20.07 -5.26 -6.58
N PRO A 197 -20.23 -6.44 -7.20
CA PRO A 197 -20.17 -6.57 -8.67
C PRO A 197 -21.17 -5.67 -9.41
N SER A 198 -20.85 -5.22 -10.63
CA SER A 198 -21.75 -4.36 -11.40
C SER A 198 -23.00 -5.09 -11.89
N SER A 199 -22.93 -6.42 -11.97
CA SER A 199 -24.04 -7.32 -12.24
C SER A 199 -23.78 -8.68 -11.59
N ASN A 200 -24.81 -9.53 -11.52
CA ASN A 200 -24.69 -10.89 -10.98
C ASN A 200 -23.79 -11.81 -11.83
N GLU A 201 -23.38 -11.37 -13.01
CA GLU A 201 -22.48 -12.12 -13.90
C GLU A 201 -21.04 -12.15 -13.38
N PHE A 202 -20.63 -11.13 -12.63
CA PHE A 202 -19.25 -10.97 -12.17
C PHE A 202 -19.07 -11.40 -10.72
N ASP A 203 -17.85 -11.81 -10.38
CA ASP A 203 -17.48 -12.31 -9.04
C ASP A 203 -16.42 -11.41 -8.37
N SER A 204 -15.51 -10.85 -9.16
CA SER A 204 -14.39 -10.03 -8.68
C SER A 204 -14.06 -8.89 -9.65
N GLY A 205 -13.21 -7.96 -9.21
CA GLY A 205 -12.70 -6.86 -10.03
C GLY A 205 -11.23 -7.05 -10.43
N VAL A 206 -10.86 -6.55 -11.60
CA VAL A 206 -9.48 -6.42 -12.09
C VAL A 206 -9.23 -5.06 -12.71
N ASP A 207 -7.97 -4.65 -12.80
CA ASP A 207 -7.57 -3.46 -13.56
C ASP A 207 -7.44 -3.72 -15.07
N ASN A 208 -7.11 -4.95 -15.46
CA ASN A 208 -7.01 -5.40 -16.85
C ASN A 208 -7.37 -6.89 -16.96
N LEU A 209 -8.16 -7.28 -17.96
CA LEU A 209 -8.59 -8.67 -18.16
C LEU A 209 -7.47 -9.59 -18.66
N LEU A 210 -6.56 -9.08 -19.49
CA LEU A 210 -5.50 -9.87 -20.11
C LEU A 210 -4.29 -9.99 -19.19
N PHE A 211 -3.92 -8.89 -18.54
CA PHE A 211 -2.76 -8.80 -17.65
C PHE A 211 -3.15 -8.12 -16.34
N PRO A 212 -3.94 -8.80 -15.48
CA PRO A 212 -4.35 -8.24 -14.21
C PRO A 212 -3.12 -7.97 -13.37
N ARG A 213 -2.99 -6.76 -12.83
CA ARG A 213 -1.99 -6.42 -11.83
C ARG A 213 -2.54 -6.39 -10.42
N LYS A 214 -3.86 -6.30 -10.27
CA LYS A 214 -4.54 -6.40 -9.00
C LYS A 214 -5.88 -7.09 -9.16
N TYR A 215 -6.22 -7.87 -8.14
CA TYR A 215 -7.55 -8.43 -7.92
C TYR A 215 -8.23 -7.60 -6.84
N ILE A 216 -9.51 -7.28 -7.05
CA ILE A 216 -10.35 -6.58 -6.09
C ILE A 216 -11.46 -7.54 -5.69
N ILE A 217 -11.44 -7.98 -4.44
CA ILE A 217 -12.52 -8.79 -3.88
C ILE A 217 -13.44 -7.86 -3.09
N TRP A 218 -14.68 -7.77 -3.55
CA TRP A 218 -15.71 -6.93 -2.97
C TRP A 218 -15.98 -7.28 -1.52
N ASN A 219 -16.32 -6.28 -0.69
CA ASN A 219 -16.56 -6.47 0.75
C ASN A 219 -17.55 -7.60 1.07
N ALA A 220 -18.58 -7.79 0.24
CA ALA A 220 -19.56 -8.86 0.42
C ALA A 220 -18.95 -10.28 0.35
N PHE A 221 -17.77 -10.43 -0.25
CA PHE A 221 -17.17 -11.71 -0.59
C PHE A 221 -15.81 -11.97 0.05
N ILE A 222 -15.23 -11.00 0.77
CA ILE A 222 -13.85 -11.11 1.30
C ILE A 222 -13.64 -12.34 2.20
N ASN A 223 -14.65 -12.76 2.96
CA ASN A 223 -14.54 -13.91 3.88
C ASN A 223 -14.95 -15.26 3.25
N SER A 224 -15.52 -15.24 2.05
CA SER A 224 -15.87 -16.44 1.29
C SER A 224 -14.92 -16.73 0.14
N HIS A 225 -14.33 -15.69 -0.45
CA HIS A 225 -13.53 -15.76 -1.67
C HIS A 225 -12.03 -15.62 -1.43
N ILE A 226 -11.59 -15.30 -0.21
CA ILE A 226 -10.18 -15.21 0.15
C ILE A 226 -9.89 -16.21 1.27
N PHE A 227 -8.91 -17.08 1.04
CA PHE A 227 -8.43 -18.05 2.01
C PHE A 227 -6.93 -17.86 2.27
N PRO A 228 -6.54 -17.30 3.42
CA PRO A 228 -5.13 -17.18 3.81
C PRO A 228 -4.47 -18.53 4.06
N GLU A 229 -3.27 -18.75 3.50
CA GLU A 229 -2.54 -20.01 3.65
C GLU A 229 -1.17 -19.85 4.31
N TYR A 230 -0.42 -18.82 3.95
CA TYR A 230 0.92 -18.58 4.48
C TYR A 230 1.11 -17.13 4.88
N VAL A 231 1.92 -16.92 5.92
CA VAL A 231 2.52 -15.63 6.25
C VAL A 231 4.00 -15.70 5.94
N ILE A 232 4.48 -14.77 5.12
CA ILE A 232 5.89 -14.62 4.79
C ILE A 232 6.39 -13.39 5.54
N SER A 233 7.36 -13.59 6.42
CA SER A 233 8.07 -12.54 7.15
C SER A 233 9.39 -12.25 6.46
N PHE A 234 9.68 -10.99 6.15
CA PHE A 234 10.87 -10.61 5.39
C PHE A 234 11.43 -9.25 5.79
N LYS A 235 12.73 -9.04 5.55
CA LYS A 235 13.39 -7.74 5.60
C LYS A 235 13.82 -7.35 4.19
N SER A 236 13.59 -6.10 3.80
CA SER A 236 13.99 -5.59 2.49
C SER A 236 14.33 -4.10 2.59
N PRO A 237 15.60 -3.75 2.86
CA PRO A 237 16.04 -2.37 3.04
C PRO A 237 15.75 -1.49 1.81
N CYS A 238 15.97 -2.05 0.62
CA CYS A 238 15.83 -1.34 -0.65
C CYS A 238 14.36 -1.12 -1.08
N LEU A 239 13.38 -1.74 -0.41
CA LEU A 239 11.97 -1.61 -0.75
C LEU A 239 11.45 -0.16 -0.63
N LYS A 240 11.84 0.55 0.43
CA LYS A 240 11.48 1.97 0.64
C LYS A 240 12.13 2.88 -0.43
N GLU A 241 13.33 2.53 -0.88
CA GLU A 241 14.00 3.27 -1.95
C GLU A 241 13.38 2.98 -3.31
N PHE A 242 13.02 1.73 -3.57
CA PHE A 242 12.29 1.33 -4.77
C PHE A 242 10.95 2.08 -4.86
N GLN A 243 10.20 2.16 -3.76
CA GLN A 243 8.98 2.96 -3.68
C GLN A 243 9.24 4.44 -3.98
N ARG A 244 10.30 5.03 -3.40
CA ARG A 244 10.70 6.43 -3.65
C ARG A 244 11.13 6.65 -5.10
N LYS A 245 11.85 5.70 -5.72
CA LYS A 245 12.24 5.74 -7.14
C LYS A 245 11.03 5.59 -8.07
N GLN A 246 10.06 4.73 -7.74
CA GLN A 246 8.80 4.59 -8.47
C GLN A 246 7.89 5.82 -8.32
N ALA A 247 7.71 6.34 -7.11
CA ALA A 247 6.97 7.59 -6.86
C ALA A 247 7.67 8.79 -7.51
N GLY A 248 9.00 8.80 -7.50
CA GLY A 248 9.85 9.73 -8.26
C GLY A 248 9.81 9.52 -9.78
N ASN A 249 9.10 8.51 -10.28
CA ASN A 249 8.78 8.34 -11.70
C ASN A 249 7.29 8.57 -11.98
N ALA A 250 6.40 8.35 -11.01
CA ALA A 250 4.96 8.59 -11.12
C ALA A 250 4.54 10.05 -10.80
N LEU A 251 5.39 10.81 -10.10
CA LEU A 251 5.23 12.24 -9.79
C LEU A 251 6.58 12.96 -9.83
N LYS A 252 7.35 12.77 -10.89
CA LYS A 252 8.24 13.88 -11.29
C LYS A 252 7.35 14.92 -11.96
N PRO A 253 7.21 16.15 -11.42
CA PRO A 253 7.08 17.28 -12.33
C PRO A 253 8.20 17.09 -13.35
N LEU A 254 7.88 17.16 -14.65
CA LEU A 254 8.89 17.10 -15.70
C LEU A 254 10.16 17.76 -15.17
N LYS A 255 11.30 17.04 -15.15
CA LYS A 255 12.60 17.68 -14.96
C LYS A 255 12.52 18.99 -15.75
N PRO A 256 12.80 20.16 -15.15
CA PRO A 256 12.70 21.41 -15.88
C PRO A 256 13.46 21.18 -17.19
N PRO A 257 12.80 21.32 -18.35
CA PRO A 257 13.47 21.03 -19.59
C PRO A 257 14.74 21.86 -19.62
N LYS A 258 15.78 21.34 -20.24
CA LYS A 258 17.06 22.03 -20.38
C LYS A 258 16.93 23.38 -21.13
N SER A 259 15.74 23.71 -21.62
CA SER A 259 15.32 25.02 -22.10
C SER A 259 14.81 25.91 -20.96
N PRO A 260 15.22 27.18 -20.88
CA PRO A 260 14.83 28.08 -19.80
C PRO A 260 13.30 28.17 -19.61
N TRP A 261 12.86 28.02 -18.37
CA TRP A 261 11.45 28.11 -18.00
C TRP A 261 11.10 29.49 -17.44
N ILE A 262 10.00 30.06 -17.95
CA ILE A 262 9.35 31.24 -17.41
C ILE A 262 8.02 30.86 -16.75
N SER A 263 7.73 31.47 -15.60
CA SER A 263 6.44 31.30 -14.93
C SER A 263 5.31 31.95 -15.74
N PHE A 264 4.11 31.38 -15.73
CA PHE A 264 2.95 31.99 -16.40
C PHE A 264 2.67 33.43 -15.94
N PRO A 265 2.72 33.78 -14.64
CA PRO A 265 2.59 35.17 -14.20
C PRO A 265 3.59 36.12 -14.88
N THR A 266 4.87 35.73 -14.96
CA THR A 266 5.91 36.54 -15.61
C THR A 266 5.66 36.66 -17.12
N LEU A 267 5.29 35.56 -17.78
CA LEU A 267 4.96 35.58 -19.21
C LEU A 267 3.77 36.49 -19.50
N ILE A 268 2.73 36.45 -18.66
CA ILE A 268 1.52 37.26 -18.82
C ILE A 268 1.83 38.74 -18.59
N SER A 269 2.68 39.09 -17.63
CA SER A 269 3.13 40.47 -17.42
C SER A 269 3.74 41.05 -18.69
N ILE A 270 4.69 40.33 -19.29
CA ILE A 270 5.38 40.77 -20.51
C ILE A 270 4.43 40.81 -21.71
N LEU A 271 3.59 39.79 -21.87
CA LEU A 271 2.59 39.79 -22.93
C LEU A 271 1.57 40.92 -22.78
N SER A 272 1.28 41.37 -21.56
CA SER A 272 0.34 42.47 -21.32
C SER A 272 0.91 43.84 -21.73
N GLU A 273 2.23 43.97 -21.80
CA GLU A 273 2.91 45.17 -22.32
C GLU A 273 2.97 45.19 -23.86
N ILE A 274 2.98 44.01 -24.50
CA ILE A 274 3.18 43.89 -25.95
C ILE A 274 1.86 43.72 -26.72
N LEU A 275 0.85 43.08 -26.12
CA LEU A 275 -0.41 42.76 -26.78
C LEU A 275 -1.47 43.86 -26.57
N PRO A 276 -2.42 44.01 -27.52
CA PRO A 276 -3.57 44.88 -27.34
C PRO A 276 -4.38 44.55 -26.07
N PRO A 277 -5.00 45.55 -25.41
CA PRO A 277 -5.72 45.39 -24.13
C PRO A 277 -6.78 44.27 -24.13
N LYS A 278 -7.44 44.05 -25.27
CA LYS A 278 -8.45 42.99 -25.43
C LYS A 278 -7.82 41.59 -25.32
N LYS A 279 -6.68 41.37 -25.98
CA LYS A 279 -5.97 40.08 -25.99
C LYS A 279 -5.28 39.81 -24.65
N SER A 280 -4.71 40.84 -24.02
CA SER A 280 -4.10 40.71 -22.70
C SER A 280 -5.13 40.35 -21.63
N SER A 281 -6.31 40.99 -21.65
CA SER A 281 -7.45 40.65 -20.77
C SER A 281 -7.91 39.19 -20.93
N GLU A 282 -8.00 38.69 -22.16
CA GLU A 282 -8.35 37.30 -22.43
C GLU A 282 -7.31 36.30 -21.88
N ILE A 283 -6.01 36.62 -21.99
CA ILE A 283 -4.93 35.80 -21.43
C ILE A 283 -4.99 35.78 -19.89
N VAL A 284 -5.21 36.94 -19.25
CA VAL A 284 -5.37 37.05 -17.78
C VAL A 284 -6.58 36.24 -17.31
N LYS A 285 -7.71 36.31 -18.03
CA LYS A 285 -8.90 35.50 -17.75
C LYS A 285 -8.61 34.01 -17.81
N CYS A 286 -7.92 33.55 -18.86
CA CYS A 286 -7.51 32.15 -19.00
C CYS A 286 -6.62 31.69 -17.83
N HIS A 287 -5.69 32.54 -17.39
CA HIS A 287 -4.83 32.24 -16.24
C HIS A 287 -5.61 32.16 -14.93
N ASN A 288 -6.60 33.02 -14.73
CA ASN A 288 -7.48 32.95 -13.55
C ASN A 288 -8.38 31.71 -13.56
N GLU A 289 -8.89 31.29 -14.73
CA GLU A 289 -9.60 30.01 -14.89
C GLU A 289 -8.71 28.81 -14.51
N PHE A 290 -7.43 28.86 -14.87
CA PHE A 290 -6.45 27.84 -14.49
C PHE A 290 -6.18 27.84 -12.97
N ARG A 291 -5.98 29.02 -12.36
CA ARG A 291 -5.82 29.13 -10.90
C ARG A 291 -7.05 28.63 -10.13
N ALA A 292 -8.24 28.83 -10.68
CA ALA A 292 -9.50 28.32 -10.14
C ALA A 292 -9.76 26.82 -10.44
N LYS A 293 -8.77 26.09 -11.01
CA LYS A 293 -8.86 24.66 -11.40
C LYS A 293 -9.98 24.33 -12.40
N LYS A 294 -10.53 25.34 -13.11
CA LYS A 294 -11.58 25.15 -14.12
C LYS A 294 -11.04 24.61 -15.45
N ILE A 295 -9.77 24.86 -15.73
CA ILE A 295 -9.08 24.36 -16.94
C ILE A 295 -7.75 23.71 -16.57
N ARG A 296 -7.32 22.72 -17.35
CA ARG A 296 -6.02 22.05 -17.19
C ARG A 296 -4.88 22.87 -17.81
N ARG A 297 -3.64 22.61 -17.37
CA ARG A 297 -2.43 23.30 -17.88
C ARG A 297 -2.32 23.28 -19.41
N MET A 298 -2.63 22.15 -20.05
CA MET A 298 -2.59 22.02 -21.52
C MET A 298 -3.58 22.95 -22.22
N GLN A 299 -4.78 23.12 -21.64
CA GLN A 299 -5.79 24.04 -22.18
C GLN A 299 -5.36 25.50 -22.01
N LEU A 300 -4.72 25.85 -20.89
CA LEU A 300 -4.12 27.18 -20.71
C LEU A 300 -3.04 27.44 -21.77
N VAL A 301 -2.12 26.51 -21.99
CA VAL A 301 -1.07 26.63 -23.03
C VAL A 301 -1.68 26.84 -24.40
N GLN A 302 -2.67 26.02 -24.79
CA GLN A 302 -3.31 26.11 -26.10
C GLN A 302 -4.01 27.46 -26.29
N LYS A 303 -4.79 27.91 -25.30
CA LYS A 303 -5.48 29.21 -25.35
C LYS A 303 -4.48 30.38 -25.48
N VAL A 304 -3.40 30.36 -24.69
CA VAL A 304 -2.36 31.40 -24.76
C VAL A 304 -1.66 31.41 -26.13
N ARG A 305 -1.35 30.24 -26.70
CA ARG A 305 -0.79 30.10 -28.06
C ARG A 305 -1.74 30.66 -29.12
N THR A 306 -3.03 30.38 -29.01
CA THR A 306 -4.04 30.91 -29.93
C THR A 306 -4.16 32.44 -29.85
N ILE A 307 -4.09 33.03 -28.65
CA ILE A 307 -4.29 34.48 -28.46
C ILE A 307 -3.03 35.29 -28.82
N ALA A 308 -1.87 34.87 -28.30
CA ALA A 308 -0.60 35.57 -28.47
C ALA A 308 0.10 35.24 -29.79
N GLY A 309 -0.09 34.01 -30.30
CA GLY A 309 0.62 33.48 -31.46
C GLY A 309 2.00 32.94 -31.13
N ASP A 310 2.36 31.81 -31.74
CA ASP A 310 3.61 31.10 -31.45
C ASP A 310 4.87 31.92 -31.76
N LYS A 311 4.84 32.71 -32.84
CA LYS A 311 5.98 33.59 -33.21
C LYS A 311 6.33 34.60 -32.13
N LEU A 312 5.31 35.21 -31.50
CA LEU A 312 5.51 36.19 -30.44
C LEU A 312 5.97 35.52 -29.15
N LEU A 313 5.39 34.37 -28.80
CA LEU A 313 5.79 33.59 -27.63
C LEU A 313 7.26 33.15 -27.73
N ASP A 314 7.70 32.69 -28.91
CA ASP A 314 9.09 32.32 -29.16
C ASP A 314 10.05 33.51 -28.99
N ALA A 315 9.67 34.69 -29.50
CA ALA A 315 10.47 35.92 -29.37
C ALA A 315 10.62 36.35 -27.91
N VAL A 316 9.52 36.34 -27.15
CA VAL A 316 9.49 36.69 -25.72
C VAL A 316 10.35 35.72 -24.89
N ILE A 317 10.19 34.41 -25.12
CA ILE A 317 10.98 33.39 -24.42
C ILE A 317 12.48 33.54 -24.74
N LYS A 318 12.85 33.78 -26.00
CA LYS A 318 14.25 34.03 -26.40
C LYS A 318 14.84 35.29 -25.75
N SER A 319 14.09 36.38 -25.71
CA SER A 319 14.53 37.64 -25.10
C SER A 319 14.87 37.49 -23.61
N ILE A 320 14.01 36.83 -22.86
CA ILE A 320 14.18 36.59 -21.41
C ILE A 320 15.38 35.69 -21.12
N ASN A 321 15.67 34.77 -22.03
CA ASN A 321 16.80 33.86 -21.91
C ASN A 321 18.14 34.55 -22.15
N ASN A 322 18.17 35.59 -22.97
CA ASN A 322 19.35 36.43 -23.17
C ASN A 322 19.60 37.35 -21.96
N ILE A 323 18.54 37.82 -21.30
CA ILE A 323 18.64 38.64 -20.08
C ILE A 323 19.22 37.81 -18.92
N ARG A 324 18.74 36.57 -18.74
CA ARG A 324 19.24 35.65 -17.69
C ARG A 324 20.67 35.14 -17.87
N LYS A 325 21.26 35.27 -19.07
CA LYS A 325 22.67 34.91 -19.32
C LYS A 325 23.66 36.06 -19.09
N LYS A 326 23.17 37.29 -18.91
CA LYS A 326 23.97 38.50 -18.68
C LYS A 326 23.91 38.99 -17.22
N SER A 327 23.10 38.36 -16.38
CA SER A 327 23.02 38.56 -14.93
C SER A 327 23.72 37.42 -14.21
#